data_AF-A0A6G2Q089-F1
#
_entry.id   AF-A0A6G2Q089-F1
#
_cell.length_a   1.000
_cell.length_b   1.000
_cell.length_c   1.000
_cell.angle_alpha   90.00
_cell.angle_beta   90.00
_cell.angle_gamma   90.00
#
_symmetry.space_group_name_H-M   'P 1'
#
loop_
_entity.id
_entity.type
_entity.pdbx_description
1 polymer ?
#
loop_
_entity_poly.entity_id
_entity_poly.type
_entity_poly.pdbx_seq_one_letter_code
_entity_poly.pdbx_strand_id
1 'polypeptide(L)'
;MLAFLAGSLSLLLLVAAGAGWWFYDHLNGNIHSLSLDGKGGTEKSDAFGRTPINILVMGSDGRTNAADCKLGGGCSHTGVQTGSNADVEMVVHISADRSNATVMSIPRDTMTQVPACKNPENGQSTPGYFGQINSAL
;
A
#
# COMPACT_ATOMS: atom_id res chain seq x y z
N MET A 1 -19.62 40.15 -33.57
CA MET A 1 -19.56 40.17 -32.10
C MET A 1 -19.47 38.75 -31.50
N LEU A 2 -20.38 37.83 -31.84
CA LEU A 2 -20.36 36.43 -31.34
C LEU A 2 -19.06 35.66 -31.62
N ALA A 3 -18.49 35.76 -32.82
CA ALA A 3 -17.27 35.02 -33.19
C ALA A 3 -16.04 35.42 -32.36
N PHE A 4 -15.91 36.70 -31.99
CA PHE A 4 -14.82 37.19 -31.15
C PHE A 4 -14.97 36.73 -29.69
N LEU A 5 -16.20 36.72 -29.16
CA LEU A 5 -16.51 36.18 -27.83
C LEU A 5 -16.23 34.68 -27.76
N ALA A 6 -16.67 33.93 -28.76
CA ALA A 6 -16.42 32.48 -28.84
C ALA A 6 -14.92 32.17 -28.97
N GLY A 7 -14.19 32.93 -29.80
CA GLY A 7 -12.74 32.76 -29.94
C GLY A 7 -11.98 33.07 -28.65
N SER A 8 -12.33 34.15 -27.94
CA SER A 8 -11.73 34.52 -26.66
C SER A 8 -12.01 33.49 -25.57
N LEU A 9 -13.25 32.99 -25.48
CA LEU A 9 -13.62 31.96 -24.52
C LEU A 9 -12.88 30.64 -24.79
N SER A 10 -12.80 30.21 -26.05
CA SER A 10 -12.05 29.01 -26.43
C SER A 10 -10.57 29.13 -26.11
N LEU A 11 -9.96 30.30 -26.35
CA LEU A 11 -8.56 30.55 -25.99
C LEU A 11 -8.35 30.48 -24.48
N LEU A 12 -9.25 31.08 -23.69
CA LEU A 12 -9.21 31.02 -22.23
C LEU A 12 -9.30 29.58 -21.71
N LEU A 13 -10.20 28.77 -22.28
CA LEU A 13 -10.35 27.37 -21.91
C LEU A 13 -9.09 26.56 -22.22
N LEU A 14 -8.48 26.77 -23.39
CA LEU A 14 -7.23 26.09 -23.78
C LEU A 14 -6.07 26.48 -22.87
N VAL A 15 -5.92 27.77 -22.56
CA VAL A 15 -4.87 28.25 -21.65
C VAL A 15 -5.07 27.69 -20.25
N ALA A 16 -6.30 27.70 -19.73
CA ALA A 16 -6.61 27.17 -18.40
C ALA A 16 -6.35 25.65 -18.32
N ALA A 17 -6.79 24.89 -19.33
CA ALA A 17 -6.56 23.45 -19.38
C ALA A 17 -5.06 23.12 -19.52
N GLY A 18 -4.33 23.84 -20.37
CA GLY A 18 -2.88 23.67 -20.54
C GLY A 18 -2.10 23.99 -19.27
N ALA A 19 -2.44 25.10 -18.58
CA ALA A 19 -1.84 25.45 -17.31
C ALA A 19 -2.16 24.42 -16.21
N GLY A 20 -3.40 23.93 -16.15
CA GLY A 20 -3.81 22.89 -15.22
C GLY A 20 -3.07 21.57 -15.45
N TRP A 21 -2.93 21.15 -16.71
CA TRP A 21 -2.16 19.97 -17.07
C TRP A 21 -0.67 20.10 -16.72
N TRP A 22 -0.05 21.24 -17.05
CA TRP A 22 1.34 21.50 -16.71
C TRP A 22 1.57 21.50 -15.20
N PHE A 23 0.66 22.10 -14.42
CA PHE A 23 0.76 22.10 -12.96
C PHE A 23 0.61 20.70 -12.38
N TYR A 24 -0.33 19.90 -12.90
CA TYR A 24 -0.48 18.50 -12.51
C TYR A 24 0.78 17.69 -12.79
N ASP A 25 1.36 17.81 -13.99
CA ASP A 25 2.58 17.12 -14.38
C ASP A 25 3.79 17.56 -13.52
N HIS A 26 3.88 18.85 -13.21
CA HIS A 26 4.90 19.39 -12.32
C HIS A 26 4.82 18.79 -10.90
N LEU A 27 3.61 18.69 -10.34
CA LEU A 27 3.40 18.05 -9.04
C LEU A 27 3.72 16.55 -9.08
N ASN A 28 3.27 15.86 -10.12
CA ASN A 28 3.50 14.42 -10.28
C ASN A 28 4.98 14.10 -10.51
N GLY A 29 5.69 14.93 -11.28
CA GLY A 29 7.13 14.81 -11.53
C GLY A 29 8.01 15.16 -10.32
N ASN A 30 7.46 15.87 -9.33
CA ASN A 30 8.15 16.19 -8.07
C ASN A 30 8.04 15.06 -7.02
N ILE A 31 7.41 13.94 -7.36
CA ILE A 31 7.34 12.75 -6.50
C ILE A 31 8.62 11.95 -6.69
N HIS A 32 9.53 12.03 -5.71
CA HIS A 32 10.71 11.18 -5.65
C HIS A 32 10.36 9.83 -5.02
N SER A 33 10.54 8.75 -5.78
CA SER A 33 10.43 7.38 -5.28
C SER A 33 11.81 6.76 -5.09
N LEU A 34 11.98 5.96 -4.03
CA LEU A 34 13.13 5.08 -3.90
C LEU A 34 12.76 3.70 -4.41
N SER A 35 13.65 3.11 -5.20
CA SER A 35 13.51 1.71 -5.62
C SER A 35 13.68 0.79 -4.40
N LEU A 36 12.71 -0.10 -4.19
CA LEU A 36 12.77 -1.16 -3.19
C LEU A 36 13.32 -2.45 -3.84
N ASP A 37 14.43 -2.36 -4.58
CA ASP A 37 15.05 -3.48 -5.32
C ASP A 37 15.81 -4.47 -4.42
N GLY A 38 15.49 -4.50 -3.12
CA GLY A 38 16.17 -5.34 -2.14
C GLY A 38 17.59 -4.88 -1.78
N LYS A 39 18.07 -3.76 -2.33
CA LYS A 39 19.33 -3.11 -1.92
C LYS A 39 19.14 -2.09 -0.80
N GLY A 40 17.90 -1.93 -0.31
CA GLY A 40 17.60 -1.14 0.88
C GLY A 40 18.36 -1.69 2.10
N GLY A 41 18.86 -0.77 2.94
CA GLY A 41 19.80 -0.96 4.04
C GLY A 41 19.93 -2.37 4.63
N THR A 42 21.17 -2.87 4.69
CA THR A 42 21.58 -4.09 5.41
C THR A 42 21.61 -3.89 6.94
N GLU A 43 20.74 -3.02 7.46
CA GLU A 43 20.71 -2.67 8.87
C GLU A 43 20.32 -3.91 9.68
N LYS A 44 21.30 -4.44 10.41
CA LYS A 44 21.05 -5.50 11.37
C LYS A 44 20.53 -4.87 12.65
N SER A 45 19.54 -5.53 13.24
CA SER A 45 19.12 -5.25 14.61
C SER A 45 20.35 -5.23 15.52
N ASP A 46 20.64 -4.07 16.11
CA ASP A 46 21.68 -3.90 17.11
C ASP A 46 21.05 -3.90 18.50
N ALA A 47 21.53 -4.80 19.36
CA ALA A 47 21.09 -4.88 20.76
C ALA A 47 21.39 -3.58 21.54
N PHE A 48 22.38 -2.79 21.12
CA PHE A 48 22.70 -1.50 21.73
C PHE A 48 21.82 -0.35 21.22
N GLY A 49 20.86 -0.63 20.32
CA GLY A 49 19.93 0.36 19.82
C GLY A 49 20.58 1.48 19.03
N ARG A 50 21.63 1.20 18.25
CA ARG A 50 22.25 2.21 17.37
C ARG A 50 21.70 2.17 15.95
N THR A 51 20.83 1.20 15.65
CA THR A 51 20.19 1.05 14.34
C THR A 51 18.68 1.31 14.45
N PRO A 52 18.08 1.95 13.43
CA PRO A 52 16.64 2.15 13.37
C PRO A 52 15.92 0.80 13.17
N ILE A 53 14.70 0.69 13.65
CA ILE A 53 13.88 -0.52 13.54
C ILE A 53 12.66 -0.22 12.67
N ASN A 54 12.37 -1.10 11.71
CA ASN A 54 11.11 -1.08 10.96
C ASN A 54 10.30 -2.33 11.33
N ILE A 55 9.08 -2.14 11.81
CA ILE A 55 8.16 -3.22 12.17
C ILE A 55 6.96 -3.13 11.24
N LEU A 56 6.69 -4.19 10.48
CA LEU A 56 5.43 -4.33 9.75
C LEU A 56 4.38 -4.92 10.69
N VAL A 57 3.33 -4.16 10.94
CA VAL A 57 2.15 -4.58 11.71
C VAL A 57 1.07 -4.95 10.71
N MET A 58 0.59 -6.19 10.79
CA MET A 58 -0.49 -6.70 9.95
C MET A 58 -1.62 -7.23 10.83
N GLY A 59 -2.85 -6.82 10.52
CA GLY A 59 -4.07 -7.35 11.12
C GLY A 59 -4.90 -8.06 10.07
N SER A 60 -5.20 -9.33 10.31
CA SER A 60 -6.05 -10.13 9.44
C SER A 60 -7.49 -10.12 9.95
N ASP A 61 -8.47 -10.06 9.05
CA ASP A 61 -9.90 -10.30 9.37
C ASP A 61 -10.24 -11.81 9.42
N GLY A 62 -9.23 -12.68 9.50
CA GLY A 62 -9.41 -14.12 9.65
C GLY A 62 -10.01 -14.49 11.02
N ARG A 63 -11.25 -14.97 11.03
CA ARG A 63 -11.97 -15.46 12.22
C ARG A 63 -12.25 -16.97 12.19
N THR A 64 -11.20 -17.76 12.08
CA THR A 64 -11.29 -19.20 11.72
C THR A 64 -11.08 -20.17 12.88
N ASN A 65 -10.75 -19.71 14.08
CA ASN A 65 -10.56 -20.60 15.23
C ASN A 65 -11.90 -21.14 15.78
N ALA A 66 -11.85 -22.25 16.52
CA ALA A 66 -13.05 -22.94 17.00
C ALA A 66 -13.94 -22.08 17.93
N ALA A 67 -13.37 -21.14 18.67
CA ALA A 67 -14.13 -20.23 19.52
C ALA A 67 -14.86 -19.19 18.66
N ASP A 68 -14.20 -18.63 17.65
CA ASP A 68 -14.80 -17.70 16.69
C ASP A 68 -15.88 -18.35 15.85
N CYS A 69 -15.69 -19.59 15.39
CA CYS A 69 -16.72 -20.32 14.65
C CYS A 69 -18.02 -20.45 15.47
N LYS A 70 -17.93 -20.68 16.79
CA LYS A 70 -19.12 -20.73 17.67
C LYS A 70 -19.84 -19.39 17.78
N LEU A 71 -19.14 -18.29 17.52
CA LEU A 71 -19.66 -16.92 17.54
C LEU A 71 -20.05 -16.43 16.13
N GLY A 72 -20.08 -17.32 15.12
CA GLY A 72 -20.44 -16.97 13.74
C GLY A 72 -19.26 -16.53 12.86
N GLY A 73 -18.03 -16.88 13.24
CA GLY A 73 -16.82 -16.64 12.45
C GLY A 73 -16.82 -17.30 11.06
N GLY A 74 -15.89 -16.87 10.21
CA GLY A 74 -15.79 -17.28 8.82
C GLY A 74 -15.17 -18.66 8.64
N CYS A 75 -15.93 -19.70 8.95
CA CYS A 75 -15.48 -21.09 8.88
C CYS A 75 -16.18 -21.78 7.69
N SER A 76 -15.58 -22.80 7.08
CA SER A 76 -16.15 -23.43 5.87
C SER A 76 -17.60 -23.94 6.01
N HIS A 77 -18.10 -24.12 7.24
CA HIS A 77 -19.49 -24.49 7.52
C HIS A 77 -20.48 -23.31 7.56
N THR A 78 -20.00 -22.06 7.67
CA THR A 78 -20.85 -20.85 7.71
C THR A 78 -21.00 -20.18 6.34
N GLY A 79 -20.32 -20.68 5.30
CA GLY A 79 -20.41 -20.15 3.93
C GLY A 79 -19.60 -18.87 3.67
N VAL A 80 -18.87 -18.37 4.67
CA VAL A 80 -17.96 -17.23 4.54
C VAL A 80 -16.58 -17.76 4.12
N GLN A 81 -16.06 -17.22 3.02
CA GLN A 81 -14.82 -17.69 2.37
C GLN A 81 -13.61 -17.53 3.30
N THR A 82 -12.75 -18.54 3.33
CA THR A 82 -11.57 -18.66 4.21
C THR A 82 -10.36 -17.86 3.72
N GLY A 83 -10.59 -16.64 3.20
CA GLY A 83 -9.52 -15.71 2.82
C GLY A 83 -9.22 -14.77 3.98
N SER A 84 -7.97 -14.73 4.44
CA SER A 84 -7.56 -13.90 5.58
C SER A 84 -6.97 -12.58 5.09
N ASN A 85 -7.78 -11.68 4.53
CA ASN A 85 -7.29 -10.38 4.05
C ASN A 85 -6.60 -9.57 5.17
N ALA A 86 -5.52 -8.85 4.83
CA ALA A 86 -4.89 -7.88 5.72
C ALA A 86 -5.62 -6.54 5.69
N ASP A 87 -6.61 -6.36 6.55
CA ASP A 87 -7.36 -5.09 6.62
C ASP A 87 -6.62 -3.99 7.38
N VAL A 88 -5.58 -4.36 8.13
CA VAL A 88 -4.68 -3.42 8.79
C VAL A 88 -3.25 -3.68 8.34
N GLU A 89 -2.63 -2.70 7.71
CA GLU A 89 -1.22 -2.74 7.32
C GLU A 89 -0.57 -1.44 7.76
N MET A 90 0.44 -1.51 8.63
CA MET A 90 1.17 -0.34 9.10
C MET A 90 2.65 -0.63 9.22
N VAL A 91 3.48 0.33 8.82
CA VAL A 91 4.93 0.30 9.07
C VAL A 91 5.24 1.23 10.22
N VAL A 92 5.81 0.66 11.29
CA VAL A 92 6.30 1.41 12.44
C VAL A 92 7.80 1.57 12.30
N HIS A 93 8.26 2.80 12.16
CA HIS A 93 9.66 3.17 12.14
C HIS A 93 10.06 3.73 13.50
N ILE A 94 11.01 3.09 14.17
CA ILE A 94 11.60 3.55 15.43
C ILE A 94 12.99 4.08 15.13
N SER A 95 13.27 5.32 15.53
CA SER A 95 14.56 5.96 15.32
C SER A 95 15.69 5.20 16.03
N ALA A 96 16.91 5.29 15.50
CA ALA A 96 18.09 4.66 16.10
C ALA A 96 18.21 5.03 17.59
N ASP A 97 18.23 6.32 17.91
CA ASP A 97 18.30 6.86 19.28
C ASP A 97 17.06 6.60 20.16
N ARG A 98 16.03 5.90 19.65
CA ARG A 98 14.76 5.59 20.33
C ARG A 98 13.99 6.83 20.80
N SER A 99 14.32 8.02 20.31
CA SER A 99 13.63 9.26 20.72
C SER A 99 12.28 9.44 20.05
N ASN A 100 12.06 8.80 18.89
CA ASN A 100 10.84 8.95 18.09
C ASN A 100 10.38 7.62 17.50
N ALA A 101 9.06 7.52 17.31
CA ALA A 101 8.43 6.46 16.53
C ALA A 101 7.43 7.09 15.56
N THR A 102 7.54 6.71 14.28
CA THR A 102 6.63 7.13 13.21
C THR A 102 5.83 5.93 12.77
N VAL A 103 4.50 6.08 12.70
CA VAL A 103 3.60 5.05 12.18
C VAL A 103 3.07 5.52 10.84
N MET A 104 3.29 4.72 9.79
CA MET A 104 2.74 4.94 8.47
C MET A 104 1.71 3.85 8.19
N SER A 105 0.47 4.27 7.97
CA SER A 105 -0.59 3.35 7.54
C SER A 105 -0.51 3.12 6.03
N ILE A 106 -0.69 1.86 5.63
CA ILE A 106 -0.87 1.45 4.24
C ILE A 106 -2.37 1.17 4.07
N PRO A 107 -3.10 1.92 3.22
CA PRO A 107 -4.51 1.67 2.99
C PRO A 107 -4.74 0.27 2.39
N ARG A 108 -5.69 -0.49 2.92
CA ARG A 108 -6.01 -1.87 2.48
C ARG A 108 -6.31 -1.99 0.98
N ASP A 109 -6.89 -0.95 0.40
CA ASP A 109 -7.31 -0.89 -1.00
C ASP A 109 -6.21 -0.34 -1.93
N THR A 110 -4.97 -0.19 -1.42
CA THR A 110 -3.82 0.22 -2.23
C THR A 110 -3.61 -0.76 -3.37
N MET A 111 -3.74 -0.28 -4.60
CA MET A 111 -3.52 -1.08 -5.79
C MET A 111 -2.01 -1.17 -6.07
N THR A 112 -1.47 -2.39 -6.11
CA THR A 112 -0.05 -2.62 -6.32
C THR A 112 0.20 -3.85 -7.19
N GLN A 113 1.42 -3.96 -7.71
CA GLN A 113 1.90 -5.16 -8.37
C GLN A 113 2.39 -6.13 -7.29
N VAL A 114 1.55 -7.09 -6.92
CA VAL A 114 1.90 -8.13 -5.94
C VAL A 114 2.86 -9.13 -6.61
N PRO A 115 4.04 -9.38 -6.04
CA PRO A 115 5.00 -10.31 -6.62
C PRO A 115 4.51 -11.75 -6.51
N ALA A 116 5.04 -12.63 -7.37
CA ALA A 116 4.82 -14.06 -7.22
C ALA A 116 5.38 -14.54 -5.87
N CYS A 117 4.60 -15.32 -5.13
CA CYS A 117 4.99 -15.86 -3.83
C CYS A 117 5.14 -17.38 -3.95
N LYS A 118 6.25 -17.91 -3.43
CA LYS A 118 6.46 -19.35 -3.31
C LYS A 118 6.47 -19.72 -1.84
N ASN A 119 5.55 -20.58 -1.45
CA ASN A 119 5.49 -21.10 -0.09
C ASN A 119 6.73 -21.97 0.17
N PRO A 120 7.56 -21.63 1.18
CA PRO A 120 8.81 -22.34 1.44
C PRO A 120 8.60 -23.73 2.04
N GLU A 121 7.46 -23.99 2.68
CA GLU A 121 7.17 -25.27 3.37
C GLU A 121 6.64 -26.33 2.40
N ASN A 122 5.73 -25.96 1.50
CA ASN A 122 5.05 -26.91 0.60
C ASN A 122 5.37 -26.71 -0.89
N GLY A 123 6.15 -25.67 -1.24
CA GLY A 123 6.59 -25.39 -2.60
C GLY A 123 5.51 -24.85 -3.54
N GLN A 124 4.27 -24.69 -3.08
CA GLN A 124 3.18 -24.09 -3.87
C GLN A 124 3.54 -22.66 -4.26
N SER A 125 3.20 -22.27 -5.49
CA SER A 125 3.52 -20.95 -6.02
C SER A 125 2.24 -20.25 -6.45
N THR A 126 2.08 -19.01 -6.00
CA THR A 126 1.03 -18.10 -6.45
C THR A 126 1.65 -17.14 -7.46
N PRO A 127 1.09 -17.01 -8.68
CA PRO A 127 1.59 -16.07 -9.67
C PRO A 127 1.40 -14.62 -9.18
N GLY A 128 2.29 -13.73 -9.59
CA GLY A 128 2.13 -12.30 -9.33
C GLY A 128 0.95 -11.72 -10.10
N TYR A 129 0.31 -10.70 -9.54
CA TYR A 129 -0.88 -10.06 -10.11
C TYR A 129 -0.93 -8.58 -9.75
N PHE A 130 -1.77 -7.82 -10.45
CA PHE A 130 -2.10 -6.44 -10.08
C PHE A 130 -3.43 -6.44 -9.31
N GLY A 131 -3.44 -5.92 -8.09
CA GLY A 131 -4.61 -6.00 -7.21
C GLY A 131 -4.45 -5.18 -5.94
N GLN A 132 -5.46 -5.27 -5.08
CA GLN A 132 -5.44 -4.63 -3.76
C GLN A 132 -4.44 -5.35 -2.85
N ILE A 133 -3.65 -4.58 -2.10
CA ILE A 133 -2.57 -5.13 -1.27
C ILE A 133 -3.10 -6.08 -0.18
N ASN A 134 -4.28 -5.82 0.39
CA ASN A 134 -4.87 -6.65 1.43
C ASN A 134 -5.20 -8.09 1.00
N SER A 135 -5.29 -8.34 -0.31
CA SER A 135 -5.58 -9.66 -0.89
C SER A 135 -4.34 -10.57 -1.03
N ALA A 136 -3.17 -10.07 -0.62
CA ALA A 136 -1.90 -10.79 -0.74
C ALA A 136 -1.65 -11.85 0.35
N LEU A 137 -2.53 -11.97 1.36
CA LEU A 137 -2.39 -12.93 2.47
C LEU A 137 -2.85 -14.35 2.12
#